data_AF-A0AAN8AQT2-F1
#
_entry.id   AF-A0AAN8AQT2-F1
#
_cell.length_a   1.000
_cell.length_b   1.000
_cell.length_c   1.000
_cell.angle_alpha   90.00
_cell.angle_beta   90.00
_cell.angle_gamma   90.00
#
_symmetry.space_group_name_H-M   'P 1'
#
loop_
_entity.id
_entity.type
_entity.pdbx_description
1 polymer ?
#
loop_
_entity_poly.entity_id
_entity_poly.type
_entity_poly.pdbx_seq_one_letter_code
_entity_poly.pdbx_strand_id
1 'polypeptide(L)'
;MQRFPPASPYSTDIHHGSYERYREMVKKVKTPRSPNQLYIRPLTDSQQYGWLVSKTPAPWTKVQRFPRKNSEMTKFVKEMSAKDREFLMF
;
A
#
# COMPACT_ATOMS: atom_id res chain seq x y z
N MET A 1 0.23 -52.75 -4.68
CA MET A 1 0.29 -51.61 -3.74
C MET A 1 1.69 -51.00 -3.81
N GLN A 2 1.86 -49.87 -4.49
CA GLN A 2 3.16 -49.22 -4.68
C GLN A 2 3.40 -48.26 -3.51
N ARG A 3 4.47 -48.48 -2.72
CA ARG A 3 4.85 -47.59 -1.60
C ARG A 3 5.55 -46.36 -2.18
N PHE A 4 5.06 -45.17 -1.83
CA PHE A 4 5.75 -43.91 -2.10
C PHE A 4 7.03 -43.82 -1.25
N PRO A 5 8.12 -43.20 -1.77
CA PRO A 5 9.34 -43.03 -1.00
C PRO A 5 9.10 -42.10 0.21
N PRO A 6 9.81 -42.30 1.33
CA PRO A 6 9.70 -41.42 2.48
C PRO A 6 10.13 -40.00 2.11
N ALA A 7 9.40 -39.01 2.63
CA ALA A 7 9.71 -37.60 2.42
C ALA A 7 11.18 -37.32 2.79
N SER A 8 11.94 -36.84 1.80
CA SER A 8 13.35 -36.48 1.96
C SER A 8 13.50 -35.46 3.10
N PRO A 9 14.50 -35.59 3.99
CA PRO A 9 14.80 -34.64 5.04
C PRO A 9 15.55 -33.45 4.42
N TYR A 10 14.93 -32.76 3.45
CA TYR A 10 15.49 -31.54 2.91
C TYR A 10 15.41 -30.46 3.99
N SER A 11 16.55 -30.36 4.67
CA SER A 11 16.96 -29.35 5.63
C SER A 11 16.37 -27.97 5.30
N THR A 12 15.73 -27.36 6.30
CA THR A 12 15.32 -25.94 6.31
C THR A 12 16.49 -24.96 6.08
N ASP A 13 17.72 -25.47 6.01
CA ASP A 13 18.96 -24.71 5.93
C ASP A 13 19.40 -24.37 4.49
N ILE A 14 18.72 -24.87 3.47
CA ILE A 14 19.03 -24.61 2.04
C ILE A 14 18.86 -23.12 1.67
N HIS A 15 18.11 -22.38 2.47
CA HIS A 15 17.71 -21.01 2.16
C HIS A 15 18.36 -19.95 3.05
N HIS A 16 19.29 -20.30 3.95
CA HIS A 16 20.03 -19.37 4.83
C HIS A 16 19.18 -18.23 5.44
N GLY A 17 17.95 -18.53 5.88
CA GLY A 17 17.03 -17.53 6.44
C GLY A 17 16.50 -16.48 5.43
N SER A 18 16.66 -16.70 4.13
CA SER A 18 16.16 -15.80 3.07
C SER A 18 14.65 -15.58 3.14
N TYR A 19 13.89 -16.60 3.54
CA TYR A 19 12.45 -16.47 3.79
C TYR A 19 12.15 -15.49 4.92
N GLU A 20 12.84 -15.59 6.06
CA GLU A 20 12.65 -14.68 7.20
C GLU A 20 13.03 -13.25 6.83
N ARG A 21 14.15 -13.06 6.11
CA ARG A 21 14.56 -11.76 5.57
C ARG A 21 13.51 -11.17 4.63
N TYR A 22 12.97 -11.98 3.71
CA TYR A 22 11.90 -11.56 2.81
C TYR A 22 10.63 -11.20 3.57
N ARG A 23 10.22 -12.03 4.53
CA ARG A 23 9.04 -11.80 5.36
C ARG A 23 9.15 -10.48 6.13
N GLU A 24 10.32 -10.18 6.68
CA GLU A 24 10.58 -8.89 7.31
C GLU A 24 10.52 -7.70 6.33
N MET A 25 11.08 -7.85 5.12
CA MET A 25 11.02 -6.81 4.10
C MET A 25 9.59 -6.50 3.68
N VAL A 26 8.78 -7.54 3.45
CA VAL A 26 7.36 -7.39 3.10
C VAL A 26 6.60 -6.72 4.24
N LYS A 27 6.84 -7.12 5.49
CA LYS A 27 6.23 -6.47 6.67
C LYS A 27 6.56 -4.99 6.78
N LYS A 28 7.79 -4.60 6.40
CA LYS A 28 8.25 -3.21 6.40
C LYS A 28 7.88 -2.45 5.11
N VAL A 29 7.19 -3.07 4.16
CA VAL A 29 6.86 -2.50 2.83
C VAL A 29 8.11 -2.00 2.10
N LYS A 30 9.25 -2.69 2.27
CA LYS A 30 10.55 -2.33 1.69
C LYS A 30 10.90 -3.12 0.43
N THR A 31 9.91 -3.74 -0.21
CA THR A 31 10.14 -4.50 -1.44
C THR A 31 10.63 -3.56 -2.54
N PRO A 32 11.78 -3.84 -3.19
CA PRO A 32 12.41 -2.90 -4.12
C PRO A 32 11.65 -2.72 -5.43
N ARG A 33 10.75 -3.67 -5.76
CA ARG A 33 9.97 -3.67 -7.00
C ARG A 33 8.49 -3.87 -6.70
N SER A 34 7.64 -3.14 -7.41
CA SER A 34 6.19 -3.34 -7.37
C SER A 34 5.78 -4.53 -8.25
N PRO A 35 4.62 -5.16 -7.98
CA PRO A 35 4.14 -6.31 -8.76
C PRO A 35 4.11 -6.08 -10.29
N ASN A 36 3.72 -4.89 -10.73
CA ASN A 36 3.65 -4.50 -12.14
C ASN A 36 5.03 -4.31 -12.81
N GLN A 37 6.13 -4.35 -12.05
CA GLN A 37 7.51 -4.37 -12.58
C GLN A 37 8.06 -5.80 -12.68
N LEU A 38 7.42 -6.76 -12.02
CA LEU A 38 7.85 -8.16 -11.97
C LEU A 38 7.07 -9.04 -12.93
N TYR A 39 5.79 -8.78 -13.08
CA TYR A 39 4.88 -9.60 -13.89
C TYR A 39 4.24 -8.79 -15.00
N ILE A 40 3.93 -9.46 -16.11
CA ILE A 40 3.27 -8.86 -17.28
C ILE A 40 1.78 -8.60 -17.00
N ARG A 41 1.15 -9.41 -16.13
CA ARG A 41 -0.27 -9.34 -15.76
C ARG A 41 -0.45 -9.53 -14.25
N PRO A 42 -1.53 -8.97 -13.65
CA PRO A 42 -1.84 -9.21 -12.26
C PRO A 42 -2.09 -10.70 -12.02
N LEU A 43 -1.52 -11.25 -10.95
CA LEU A 43 -1.67 -12.64 -10.55
C LEU A 43 -2.90 -12.86 -9.66
N THR A 44 -3.35 -11.81 -8.99
CA THR A 44 -4.53 -11.82 -8.12
C THR A 44 -5.46 -10.67 -8.49
N ASP A 45 -6.76 -10.82 -8.20
CA ASP A 45 -7.74 -9.75 -8.46
C ASP A 45 -7.41 -8.47 -7.68
N SER A 46 -6.86 -8.62 -6.47
CA SER A 46 -6.40 -7.48 -5.66
C SER A 46 -5.28 -6.68 -6.33
N GLN A 47 -4.46 -7.30 -7.17
CA GLN A 47 -3.40 -6.62 -7.91
C GLN A 47 -3.93 -5.85 -9.12
N GLN A 48 -5.16 -6.09 -9.57
CA GLN A 48 -5.78 -5.29 -10.63
C GLN A 48 -5.91 -3.82 -10.19
N TYR A 49 -6.22 -3.60 -8.92
CA TYR A 49 -6.26 -2.26 -8.34
C TYR A 49 -4.86 -1.66 -8.31
N GLY A 50 -4.72 -0.50 -8.96
CA GLY A 50 -3.46 0.21 -9.00
C GLY A 50 -2.42 -0.35 -9.97
N TRP A 51 -2.74 -1.40 -10.74
CA TRP A 51 -1.80 -2.02 -11.70
C TRP A 51 -1.22 -1.00 -12.70
N LEU A 52 -2.08 -0.10 -13.17
CA LEU A 52 -1.78 0.94 -14.15
C LEU A 52 -1.35 2.27 -13.51
N VAL A 53 -1.11 2.32 -12.20
CA VAL A 53 -0.66 3.55 -11.53
C VAL A 53 0.75 3.89 -12.01
N SER A 54 0.83 4.98 -12.77
CA SER A 54 2.09 5.57 -13.21
C SER A 54 2.59 6.60 -12.21
N LYS A 55 3.91 6.76 -12.12
CA LYS A 55 4.53 7.89 -11.42
C LYS A 55 4.29 9.22 -12.15
N THR A 56 4.05 9.14 -13.46
CA THR A 56 3.72 10.33 -14.26
C THR A 56 2.24 10.67 -14.08
N PRO A 57 1.91 11.94 -13.77
CA PRO A 57 0.53 12.37 -13.72
C PRO A 57 -0.13 12.16 -15.08
N ALA A 58 -1.34 11.61 -15.08
CA ALA A 58 -2.11 11.44 -16.30
C ALA A 58 -2.35 12.80 -16.98
N PRO A 59 -2.40 12.89 -18.32
CA PRO A 59 -2.56 14.17 -19.00
C PRO A 59 -3.75 15.01 -18.53
N TRP A 60 -4.87 14.35 -18.18
CA TRP A 60 -6.08 15.02 -17.66
C TRP A 60 -5.92 15.60 -16.24
N THR A 61 -4.90 15.19 -15.47
CA THR A 61 -4.63 15.76 -14.14
C THR A 61 -3.86 17.07 -14.21
N LYS A 62 -3.31 17.45 -15.37
CA LYS A 62 -2.52 18.67 -15.56
C LYS A 62 -3.36 19.95 -15.65
N VAL A 63 -4.68 19.84 -15.68
CA VAL A 63 -5.60 20.99 -15.66
C VAL A 63 -5.48 21.70 -14.31
N GLN A 64 -5.43 23.04 -14.31
CA GLN A 64 -5.42 23.82 -13.09
C GLN A 64 -6.69 23.54 -12.28
N ARG A 65 -6.52 22.94 -11.11
CA ARG A 65 -7.60 22.70 -10.15
C ARG A 65 -7.49 23.69 -9.01
N PHE A 66 -8.63 24.13 -8.51
CA PHE A 66 -8.74 24.98 -7.33
C PHE A 66 -9.33 24.16 -6.19
N PRO A 67 -8.54 23.26 -5.55
CA PRO A 67 -9.04 22.50 -4.42
C PRO A 67 -9.46 23.48 -3.31
N ARG A 68 -10.52 23.14 -2.59
CA ARG A 68 -10.99 23.95 -1.46
C ARG A 68 -9.87 24.04 -0.41
N LYS A 69 -9.31 25.23 -0.23
CA LYS A 69 -8.41 25.53 0.88
C LYS A 69 -9.25 26.10 2.02
N ASN A 70 -9.24 25.44 3.17
CA ASN A 70 -9.92 25.96 4.36
C ASN A 70 -9.14 27.19 4.86
N SER A 71 -9.84 28.28 5.16
CA SER A 71 -9.22 29.45 5.79
C SER A 71 -8.85 29.16 7.24
N GLU A 72 -8.00 30.00 7.84
CA GLU A 72 -7.67 29.90 9.26
C GLU A 72 -8.93 30.00 10.13
N MET A 73 -9.92 30.80 9.74
CA MET A 73 -11.21 30.87 10.43
C MET A 73 -11.97 29.54 10.36
N THR A 74 -12.03 28.91 9.17
CA THR A 74 -12.67 27.60 9.02
C THR A 74 -11.97 26.52 9.85
N LYS A 75 -10.63 26.59 9.99
CA LYS A 75 -9.89 25.69 10.88
C LYS A 75 -10.21 25.96 12.35
N PHE A 76 -10.18 27.22 12.77
CA PHE A 76 -10.50 27.64 14.14
C PHE A 76 -11.90 27.19 14.57
N VAL A 77 -12.92 27.44 13.75
CA VAL A 77 -14.29 27.02 14.00
C VAL A 77 -14.38 25.50 14.15
N LYS A 78 -13.70 24.76 13.27
CA LYS A 78 -13.64 23.30 13.35
C LYS A 78 -13.00 22.83 14.67
N GLU A 79 -11.92 23.47 15.09
CA GLU A 79 -11.26 23.15 16.35
C GLU A 79 -12.12 23.48 17.57
N MET A 80 -12.76 24.65 17.58
CA MET A 80 -13.62 25.06 18.70
C MET A 80 -14.87 24.19 18.79
N SER A 81 -15.54 23.89 17.68
CA SER A 81 -16.70 22.98 17.67
C SER A 81 -16.37 21.55 18.16
N ALA A 82 -15.10 21.14 18.07
CA ALA A 82 -14.65 19.85 18.58
C ALA A 82 -14.31 19.87 20.08
N LYS A 83 -13.93 21.03 20.62
CA LYS A 83 -13.54 21.22 22.03
C LYS A 83 -14.70 21.68 22.91
N ASP A 84 -15.58 22.50 22.36
CA ASP A 84 -16.69 23.13 23.06
C ASP A 84 -17.99 22.90 22.28
N ARG A 85 -18.95 22.24 22.95
CA ARG A 85 -20.24 21.86 22.38
C ARG A 85 -21.22 23.03 22.33
N GLU A 86 -20.96 24.09 23.10
CA GLU A 86 -21.75 25.33 23.11
C GLU A 86 -21.15 26.43 22.21
N PHE A 87 -20.03 26.15 21.56
CA PHE A 87 -19.41 27.08 20.64
C PHE A 87 -20.34 27.38 19.45
N LEU A 88 -20.68 28.65 19.29
CA LEU A 88 -21.43 29.18 18.16
C LEU A 88 -20.58 30.24 17.46
N MET A 89 -20.38 30.06 16.16
CA MET A 89 -19.95 31.16 15.29
C MET A 89 -21.23 31.89 14.88
N PHE A 90 -21.27 33.20 15.13
CA PHE A 90 -22.43 34.09 15.00
C PHE A 90 -23.32 33.82 13.78
#